data_AF-A0A2G9RZK2-F1
#
_entry.id   AF-A0A2G9RZK2-F1
#
_cell.length_a   1.000
_cell.length_b   1.000
_cell.length_c   1.000
_cell.angle_alpha   90.00
_cell.angle_beta   90.00
_cell.angle_gamma   90.00
#
_symmetry.space_group_name_H-M   'P 1'
#
loop_
_entity.id
_entity.type
_entity.pdbx_description
1 polymer ?
#
loop_
_entity_poly.entity_id
_entity_poly.type
_entity_poly.pdbx_seq_one_letter_code
_entity_poly.pdbx_strand_id
1 'polypeptide(L)'
;MEISFYVNFISFFLQVEKRRFNLQKTVLSPVVAGTSSHSYDRQLHLQCELSPGYYLVIPSTFLRDTEGDFLLRVLSSGPITLSEITSHQPLVNTSEDDVKGNWETREVKGQWKKDVNAGGSRNFPSYCLNPTIPFIVPSKARLVRVTLRQHCQGKHCHAIGFHVYMVRII
;
A
#
# COMPACT_ATOMS: atom_id res chain seq x y z
N MET A 1 -1.63 -17.90 -6.21
CA MET A 1 -1.98 -17.56 -4.81
C MET A 1 -3.22 -16.67 -4.86
N GLU A 2 -4.36 -17.15 -4.39
CA GLU A 2 -5.58 -16.34 -4.26
C GLU A 2 -5.48 -15.51 -2.99
N ILE A 3 -5.59 -14.19 -3.11
CA ILE A 3 -5.65 -13.30 -1.95
C ILE A 3 -7.09 -12.80 -1.84
N SER A 4 -7.64 -12.86 -0.64
CA SER A 4 -9.00 -12.37 -0.34
C SER A 4 -8.89 -11.10 0.49
N PHE A 5 -9.62 -10.06 0.11
CA PHE A 5 -9.80 -8.88 0.97
C PHE A 5 -11.11 -8.96 1.74
N TYR A 6 -11.07 -8.48 2.97
CA TYR A 6 -12.24 -8.24 3.80
C TYR A 6 -12.65 -6.77 3.63
N VAL A 7 -13.75 -6.51 2.95
CA VAL A 7 -14.32 -5.16 2.87
C VAL A 7 -15.24 -4.97 4.07
N ASN A 8 -14.78 -4.25 5.09
CA ASN A 8 -15.63 -3.89 6.23
C ASN A 8 -16.41 -2.60 5.91
N PHE A 9 -17.71 -2.73 5.69
CA PHE A 9 -18.63 -1.59 5.69
C PHE A 9 -19.02 -1.27 7.15
N ILE A 10 -18.60 -0.12 7.67
CA ILE A 10 -19.13 0.39 8.94
C ILE A 10 -20.47 1.07 8.64
N SER A 11 -21.56 0.32 8.79
CA SER A 11 -22.83 0.75 9.40
C SER A 11 -23.81 -0.44 9.42
N PHE A 12 -24.04 -0.98 10.61
CA PHE A 12 -25.18 -1.79 11.08
C PHE A 12 -25.65 -3.08 10.38
N PHE A 13 -25.10 -3.51 9.23
CA PHE A 13 -25.34 -4.87 8.72
C PHE A 13 -24.04 -5.45 8.12
N LEU A 14 -23.32 -6.25 8.90
CA LEU A 14 -22.10 -6.94 8.45
C LEU A 14 -22.45 -8.05 7.45
N GLN A 15 -22.52 -7.71 6.17
CA GLN A 15 -22.30 -8.66 5.08
C GLN A 15 -20.89 -8.41 4.53
N VAL A 16 -19.93 -9.20 4.99
CA VAL A 16 -18.57 -9.20 4.46
C VAL A 16 -18.62 -9.78 3.05
N GLU A 17 -18.56 -8.93 2.02
CA GLU A 17 -18.34 -9.42 0.65
C GLU A 17 -16.87 -9.84 0.47
N LYS A 18 -16.64 -11.15 0.36
CA LYS A 18 -15.33 -11.71 0.01
C LYS A 18 -15.11 -11.54 -1.50
N ARG A 19 -14.49 -10.44 -1.92
CA ARG A 19 -14.08 -10.25 -3.32
C ARG A 19 -12.72 -10.91 -3.54
N ARG A 20 -12.67 -11.88 -4.45
CA ARG A 20 -11.44 -12.61 -4.82
C ARG A 20 -10.77 -11.91 -5.99
N PHE A 21 -9.45 -11.90 -6.00
CA PHE A 21 -8.66 -11.44 -7.13
C PHE A 21 -7.39 -12.30 -7.27
N ASN A 22 -6.81 -12.29 -8.46
CA ASN A 22 -5.60 -13.02 -8.76
C ASN A 22 -4.40 -12.07 -8.71
N LEU A 23 -3.58 -12.15 -7.65
CA LEU A 23 -2.42 -11.27 -7.46
C LEU A 23 -1.45 -11.34 -8.64
N GLN A 24 -1.14 -12.54 -9.14
CA GLN A 24 -0.20 -12.71 -10.25
C GLN A 24 -0.72 -12.00 -11.50
N LYS A 25 -2.00 -12.19 -11.84
CA LYS A 25 -2.65 -11.49 -12.95
C LYS A 25 -2.64 -9.97 -12.74
N THR A 26 -2.87 -9.49 -11.51
CA THR A 26 -2.85 -8.06 -11.19
C THR A 26 -1.45 -7.46 -11.35
N VAL A 27 -0.40 -8.13 -10.88
CA VAL A 27 0.99 -7.65 -10.97
C VAL A 27 1.52 -7.62 -12.41
N LEU A 28 0.96 -8.44 -13.29
CA LEU A 28 1.23 -8.42 -14.73
C LEU A 28 0.54 -7.25 -15.46
N SER A 29 -0.45 -6.61 -14.85
CA SER A 29 -1.08 -5.42 -15.43
C SER A 29 -0.18 -4.18 -15.30
N PRO A 30 -0.36 -3.15 -16.15
CA PRO A 30 0.38 -1.91 -16.04
C PRO A 30 0.23 -1.28 -14.64
N VAL A 31 1.33 -0.76 -14.11
CA VAL A 31 1.31 0.06 -12.89
C VAL A 31 0.52 1.33 -13.17
N VAL A 32 -0.39 1.69 -12.26
CA VAL A 32 -1.18 2.93 -12.39
C VAL A 32 -0.49 4.12 -11.73
N ALA A 33 0.41 3.84 -10.78
CA ALA A 33 1.27 4.80 -10.13
C ALA A 33 2.46 4.06 -9.49
N GLY A 34 3.55 4.75 -9.19
CA GLY A 34 4.70 4.17 -8.50
C GLY A 34 5.90 5.09 -8.52
N THR A 35 6.93 4.71 -7.78
CA THR A 35 8.24 5.38 -7.84
C THR A 35 8.92 5.07 -9.18
N SER A 36 9.55 6.06 -9.80
CA SER A 36 10.24 5.88 -11.10
C SER A 36 11.49 5.00 -11.00
N SER A 37 12.12 4.99 -9.83
CA SER A 37 13.26 4.15 -9.50
C SER A 37 13.26 3.80 -8.01
N HIS A 38 14.03 2.77 -7.64
CA HIS A 38 14.38 2.56 -6.25
C HIS A 38 15.46 3.56 -5.84
N SER A 39 15.31 4.20 -4.68
CA SER A 39 16.30 5.14 -4.15
C SER A 39 16.68 4.79 -2.71
N TYR A 40 17.85 5.24 -2.30
CA TYR A 40 18.38 5.05 -0.95
C TYR A 40 17.79 6.03 0.07
N ASP A 41 16.76 6.80 -0.30
CA ASP A 41 16.12 7.72 0.61
C ASP A 41 15.45 6.96 1.75
N ARG A 42 15.52 7.53 2.95
CA ARG A 42 14.78 7.01 4.10
C ARG A 42 13.27 6.98 3.84
N GLN A 43 12.78 7.90 3.01
CA GLN A 43 11.36 8.10 2.77
C GLN A 43 11.12 8.53 1.33
N LEU A 44 10.19 7.82 0.68
CA LEU A 44 9.71 8.09 -0.66
C LEU A 44 8.28 8.59 -0.62
N HIS A 45 7.95 9.49 -1.53
CA HIS A 45 6.64 10.11 -1.63
C HIS A 45 6.18 10.14 -3.07
N LEU A 46 4.93 9.76 -3.31
CA LEU A 46 4.26 9.95 -4.59
C LEU A 46 2.89 10.56 -4.36
N GLN A 47 2.58 11.60 -5.12
CA GLN A 47 1.23 12.12 -5.25
C GLN A 47 0.74 11.81 -6.65
N CYS A 48 -0.42 11.18 -6.77
CA CYS A 48 -1.01 10.76 -8.03
C CYS A 48 -2.53 10.89 -8.00
N GLU A 49 -3.13 10.94 -9.17
CA GLU A 49 -4.58 10.84 -9.29
C GLU A 49 -5.00 9.39 -9.53
N LEU A 50 -5.93 8.89 -8.72
CA LEU A 50 -6.51 7.55 -8.87
C LEU A 50 -8.03 7.67 -9.01
N SER A 51 -8.59 6.90 -9.93
CA SER A 51 -10.04 6.74 -10.04
C SER A 51 -10.61 6.02 -8.82
N PRO A 52 -11.93 6.11 -8.57
CA PRO A 52 -12.57 5.26 -7.58
C PRO A 52 -12.38 3.77 -7.91
N GLY A 53 -11.99 2.97 -6.93
CA GLY A 53 -11.71 1.55 -7.15
C GLY A 53 -10.89 0.87 -6.06
N TYR A 54 -10.52 -0.38 -6.35
CA TYR A 54 -9.71 -1.23 -5.50
C TYR A 54 -8.28 -1.26 -5.99
N TYR A 55 -7.33 -1.08 -5.09
CA TYR A 55 -5.93 -0.95 -5.43
C TYR A 55 -5.05 -1.81 -4.52
N LEU A 56 -3.88 -2.15 -5.03
CA LEU A 56 -2.78 -2.74 -4.28
C LEU A 56 -1.61 -1.80 -4.35
N VAL A 57 -0.92 -1.58 -3.22
CA VAL A 57 0.43 -1.05 -3.22
C VAL A 57 1.40 -2.13 -2.77
N ILE A 58 2.46 -2.32 -3.55
CA ILE A 58 3.52 -3.29 -3.30
C ILE A 58 4.81 -2.51 -3.00
N PRO A 59 5.17 -2.30 -1.72
CA PRO A 59 6.49 -1.81 -1.33
C PRO A 59 7.55 -2.89 -1.52
N SER A 60 8.71 -2.50 -2.03
CA SER A 60 9.81 -3.40 -2.38
C SER A 60 11.17 -2.77 -2.11
N THR A 61 12.15 -3.61 -1.81
CA THR A 61 13.58 -3.29 -1.95
C THR A 61 14.02 -3.52 -3.39
N PHE A 62 15.17 -2.97 -3.79
CA PHE A 62 15.72 -3.17 -5.13
C PHE A 62 16.18 -4.62 -5.32
N LEU A 63 16.99 -5.12 -4.39
CA LEU A 63 17.46 -6.50 -4.37
C LEU A 63 16.48 -7.41 -3.63
N ARG A 64 16.36 -8.66 -4.11
CA ARG A 64 15.67 -9.72 -3.37
C ARG A 64 16.44 -10.07 -2.10
N ASP A 65 15.76 -10.71 -1.15
CA ASP A 65 16.30 -11.16 0.14
C ASP A 65 16.85 -10.02 1.03
N THR A 66 16.59 -8.77 0.67
CA THR A 66 16.93 -7.61 1.50
C THR A 66 15.90 -7.47 2.61
N GLU A 67 16.37 -7.47 3.84
CA GLU A 67 15.53 -7.41 5.03
C GLU A 67 15.40 -5.97 5.53
N GLY A 68 14.27 -5.65 6.16
CA GLY A 68 14.09 -4.36 6.80
C GLY A 68 12.65 -4.06 7.17
N ASP A 69 12.49 -3.14 8.10
CA ASP A 69 11.18 -2.64 8.52
C ASP A 69 10.77 -1.44 7.67
N PHE A 70 9.48 -1.32 7.39
CA PHE A 70 8.91 -0.16 6.73
C PHE A 70 7.60 0.30 7.35
N LEU A 71 7.30 1.56 7.04
CA LEU A 71 6.06 2.24 7.30
C LEU A 71 5.50 2.73 5.98
N LEU A 72 4.31 2.25 5.63
CA LEU A 72 3.57 2.69 4.47
C LEU A 72 2.42 3.58 4.94
N ARG A 73 2.26 4.76 4.32
CA ARG A 73 1.11 5.65 4.53
C ARG A 73 0.41 5.91 3.21
N VAL A 74 -0.91 5.82 3.22
CA VAL A 74 -1.75 6.22 2.09
C VAL A 74 -2.70 7.29 2.60
N LEU A 75 -2.70 8.44 1.93
CA LEU A 75 -3.62 9.53 2.21
C LEU A 75 -4.47 9.84 0.99
N SER A 76 -5.72 10.24 1.18
CA SER A 76 -6.54 10.78 0.09
C SER A 76 -7.29 12.05 0.50
N SER A 77 -7.54 12.95 -0.45
CA SER A 77 -8.37 14.15 -0.25
C SER A 77 -9.86 13.86 0.00
N GLY A 78 -10.21 12.58 0.07
CA GLY A 78 -11.50 12.06 0.53
C GLY A 78 -11.25 10.79 1.34
N PRO A 79 -12.30 10.03 1.68
CA PRO A 79 -12.13 8.88 2.55
C PRO A 79 -11.22 7.80 1.94
N ILE A 80 -10.61 6.94 2.75
CA ILE A 80 -9.83 5.79 2.27
C ILE A 80 -9.86 4.64 3.28
N THR A 81 -10.16 3.43 2.79
CA THR A 81 -10.24 2.22 3.61
C THR A 81 -9.08 1.29 3.31
N LEU A 82 -8.34 0.85 4.34
CA LEU A 82 -7.43 -0.29 4.25
C LEU A 82 -8.16 -1.57 4.68
N SER A 83 -7.90 -2.67 3.97
CA SER A 83 -8.29 -4.00 4.46
C SER A 83 -7.06 -4.65 5.09
N GLU A 84 -7.02 -4.69 6.42
CA GLU A 84 -5.86 -5.21 7.17
C GLU A 84 -5.65 -6.71 6.96
N ILE A 85 -4.39 -7.12 6.88
CA ILE A 85 -3.93 -8.39 7.48
C ILE A 85 -3.30 -7.95 8.82
N THR A 86 -3.97 -8.29 9.91
CA THR A 86 -3.84 -7.71 11.26
C THR A 86 -2.42 -7.70 11.86
N SER A 87 -2.03 -6.57 12.46
CA SER A 87 -1.52 -6.53 13.85
C SER A 87 -1.82 -5.17 14.52
N HIS A 88 -3.02 -5.10 15.13
CA HIS A 88 -3.54 -4.23 16.20
C HIS A 88 -3.16 -2.73 16.38
N GLN A 89 -4.24 -1.92 16.42
CA GLN A 89 -4.58 -0.79 17.34
C GLN A 89 -4.35 0.69 16.90
N PRO A 90 -5.14 1.67 17.42
CA PRO A 90 -6.38 2.17 16.84
C PRO A 90 -6.32 3.66 16.39
N LEU A 91 -7.38 4.09 15.69
CA LEU A 91 -7.66 5.44 15.23
C LEU A 91 -7.60 6.50 16.36
N VAL A 92 -6.74 7.50 16.20
CA VAL A 92 -6.70 8.71 17.02
C VAL A 92 -7.67 9.75 16.44
N ASN A 93 -8.54 10.28 17.31
CA ASN A 93 -9.42 11.42 17.03
C ASN A 93 -8.60 12.70 16.96
N THR A 94 -8.84 13.55 15.97
CA THR A 94 -8.28 14.91 15.92
C THR A 94 -9.38 15.94 15.73
N SER A 95 -9.27 17.02 16.50
CA SER A 95 -10.20 18.13 16.74
C SER A 95 -10.50 19.04 15.53
N GLU A 96 -11.59 19.80 15.65
CA GLU A 96 -12.37 20.47 14.60
C GLU A 96 -11.77 21.72 13.90
N ASP A 97 -10.48 22.03 14.01
CA ASP A 97 -9.93 23.30 13.48
C ASP A 97 -9.08 23.20 12.19
N ASP A 98 -9.00 22.04 11.51
CA ASP A 98 -8.16 21.88 10.30
C ASP A 98 -8.97 21.80 8.98
N VAL A 99 -9.85 22.77 8.74
CA VAL A 99 -10.61 22.89 7.46
C VAL A 99 -9.73 23.45 6.35
N LYS A 100 -8.67 22.70 5.97
CA LYS A 100 -7.98 22.87 4.69
C LYS A 100 -7.73 21.50 4.03
N GLY A 101 -8.82 20.85 3.66
CA GLY A 101 -8.84 19.64 2.84
C GLY A 101 -8.41 18.41 3.63
N ASN A 102 -9.35 17.85 4.41
CA ASN A 102 -9.11 16.71 5.29
C ASN A 102 -8.61 15.50 4.48
N TRP A 103 -7.30 15.27 4.53
CA TRP A 103 -6.71 14.07 3.99
C TRP A 103 -6.97 12.93 4.98
N GLU A 104 -7.74 11.91 4.60
CA GLU A 104 -7.84 10.72 5.46
C GLU A 104 -6.53 9.95 5.36
N THR A 105 -5.87 9.73 6.51
CA THR A 105 -4.58 9.04 6.59
C THR A 105 -4.77 7.61 7.05
N ARG A 106 -4.16 6.67 6.33
CA ARG A 106 -4.04 5.28 6.75
C ARG A 106 -2.58 4.84 6.74
N GLU A 107 -2.17 4.09 7.77
CA GLU A 107 -0.79 3.68 8.00
C GLU A 107 -0.71 2.16 8.20
N VAL A 108 0.33 1.54 7.64
CA VAL A 108 0.65 0.12 7.82
C VAL A 108 2.13 -0.03 8.12
N LYS A 109 2.45 -0.74 9.20
CA LYS A 109 3.81 -1.22 9.50
C LYS A 109 4.00 -2.58 8.85
N GLY A 110 5.17 -2.81 8.27
CA GLY A 110 5.51 -4.08 7.64
C GLY A 110 7.01 -4.36 7.64
N GLN A 111 7.37 -5.54 7.15
CA GLN A 111 8.75 -6.01 7.09
C GLN A 111 9.00 -6.73 5.77
N TRP A 112 10.19 -6.53 5.20
CA TRP A 112 10.79 -7.45 4.24
C TRP A 112 11.65 -8.45 5.01
N LYS A 113 11.42 -9.74 4.79
CA LYS A 113 12.08 -10.87 5.44
C LYS A 113 12.64 -11.79 4.37
N LYS A 114 13.91 -12.15 4.53
CA LYS A 114 14.61 -13.04 3.62
C LYS A 114 13.90 -14.40 3.58
N ASP A 115 13.86 -15.01 2.40
CA ASP A 115 13.23 -16.31 2.14
C ASP A 115 11.72 -16.39 2.45
N VAL A 116 11.07 -15.27 2.78
CA VAL A 116 9.63 -15.19 3.08
C VAL A 116 8.93 -14.25 2.09
N ASN A 117 9.24 -12.95 2.16
CA ASN A 117 8.51 -11.92 1.42
C ASN A 117 9.43 -10.80 0.87
N ALA A 118 10.76 -10.91 1.02
CA ALA A 118 11.72 -9.98 0.42
C ALA A 118 11.91 -10.29 -1.08
N GLY A 119 10.89 -9.99 -1.89
CA GLY A 119 10.81 -10.36 -3.31
C GLY A 119 11.74 -9.58 -4.25
N GLY A 120 12.27 -8.43 -3.82
CA GLY A 120 13.08 -7.54 -4.65
C GLY A 120 12.24 -6.70 -5.62
N SER A 121 12.89 -5.98 -6.54
CA SER A 121 12.23 -5.12 -7.52
C SER A 121 11.46 -5.91 -8.60
N ARG A 122 10.73 -5.21 -9.47
CA ARG A 122 9.96 -5.79 -10.58
C ARG A 122 10.80 -6.57 -11.59
N ASN A 123 12.13 -6.45 -11.53
CA ASN A 123 13.07 -7.20 -12.36
C ASN A 123 13.26 -8.65 -11.90
N PHE A 124 12.78 -8.99 -10.69
CA PHE A 124 12.89 -10.33 -10.13
C PHE A 124 11.56 -11.10 -10.26
N PRO A 125 11.57 -12.39 -10.63
CA PRO A 125 10.36 -13.23 -10.63
C PRO A 125 9.69 -13.32 -9.26
N SER A 126 10.47 -13.17 -8.18
CA SER A 126 10.02 -13.13 -6.80
C SER A 126 9.27 -11.85 -6.41
N TYR A 127 9.11 -10.87 -7.31
CA TYR A 127 8.46 -9.59 -7.00
C TYR A 127 7.06 -9.76 -6.38
N CYS A 128 6.30 -10.76 -6.81
CA CYS A 128 4.96 -11.03 -6.26
C CYS A 128 4.96 -11.57 -4.83
N LEU A 129 6.12 -11.86 -4.25
CA LEU A 129 6.27 -12.24 -2.83
C LEU A 129 6.33 -11.02 -1.90
N ASN A 130 6.57 -9.82 -2.43
CA ASN A 130 6.60 -8.61 -1.61
C ASN A 130 5.29 -8.40 -0.86
N PRO A 131 5.33 -7.75 0.33
CA PRO A 131 4.13 -7.32 1.03
C PRO A 131 3.16 -6.62 0.08
N THR A 132 1.90 -7.01 0.13
CA THR A 132 0.85 -6.46 -0.74
C THR A 132 -0.21 -5.83 0.14
N ILE A 133 -0.33 -4.51 0.08
CA ILE A 133 -1.25 -3.75 0.92
C ILE A 133 -2.42 -3.27 0.07
N PRO A 134 -3.66 -3.74 0.35
CA PRO A 134 -4.85 -3.25 -0.32
C PRO A 134 -5.29 -1.89 0.21
N PHE A 135 -5.85 -1.08 -0.68
CA PHE A 135 -6.61 0.10 -0.30
C PHE A 135 -7.75 0.39 -1.28
N ILE A 136 -8.77 1.11 -0.81
CA ILE A 136 -9.95 1.46 -1.60
C ILE A 136 -10.04 2.97 -1.74
N VAL A 137 -10.11 3.46 -2.98
CA VAL A 137 -10.39 4.87 -3.29
C VAL A 137 -11.90 5.01 -3.53
N PRO A 138 -12.64 5.75 -2.70
CA PRO A 138 -14.08 5.95 -2.87
C PRO A 138 -14.39 6.97 -3.97
N SER A 139 -15.67 7.06 -4.31
CA SER A 139 -16.23 7.79 -5.47
C SER A 139 -15.84 9.27 -5.62
N LYS A 140 -15.40 9.95 -4.56
CA LYS A 140 -15.11 11.39 -4.55
C LYS A 140 -13.63 11.75 -4.42
N ALA A 141 -12.78 10.76 -4.12
CA ALA A 141 -11.35 10.96 -4.01
C ALA A 141 -10.70 10.95 -5.40
N ARG A 142 -9.84 11.94 -5.68
CA ARG A 142 -9.03 11.96 -6.90
C ARG A 142 -7.55 11.93 -6.58
N LEU A 143 -7.11 12.73 -5.61
CA LEU A 143 -5.70 12.84 -5.27
C LEU A 143 -5.35 11.86 -4.13
N VAL A 144 -4.32 11.05 -4.36
CA VAL A 144 -3.81 10.06 -3.42
C VAL A 144 -2.32 10.31 -3.22
N ARG A 145 -1.89 10.32 -1.96
CA ARG A 145 -0.49 10.40 -1.56
C ARG A 145 -0.06 9.09 -0.94
N VAL A 146 0.94 8.45 -1.52
CA VAL A 146 1.58 7.25 -0.98
C VAL A 146 2.96 7.64 -0.44
N THR A 147 3.26 7.24 0.78
CA THR A 147 4.58 7.42 1.40
C THR A 147 5.10 6.07 1.87
N LEU A 148 6.32 5.72 1.48
CA LEU A 148 7.04 4.55 1.96
C LEU A 148 8.27 5.01 2.73
N ARG A 149 8.37 4.65 4.00
CA ARG A 149 9.51 4.98 4.86
C ARG A 149 10.15 3.69 5.36
N GLN A 150 11.46 3.57 5.24
CA GLN A 150 12.21 2.45 5.83
C GLN A 150 12.81 2.83 7.18
N HIS A 151 12.97 1.84 8.05
CA HIS A 151 13.86 1.97 9.20
C HIS A 151 15.30 1.74 8.75
N CYS A 152 16.17 2.73 8.95
CA CYS A 152 17.61 2.60 8.71
C CYS A 152 18.38 3.46 9.72
N GLN A 153 19.59 3.05 10.09
CA GLN A 153 20.51 3.88 10.89
C GLN A 153 21.55 4.52 9.95
N GLY A 154 21.73 5.85 10.01
CA GLY A 154 22.73 6.54 9.19
C GLY A 154 22.60 6.31 7.67
N LYS A 155 23.71 5.94 7.02
CA LYS A 155 23.82 5.69 5.57
C LYS A 155 23.42 4.26 5.15
N HIS A 156 22.89 3.44 6.04
CA HIS A 156 22.54 2.04 5.77
C HIS A 156 21.13 1.85 5.23
N CYS A 157 20.56 2.85 4.57
CA CYS A 157 19.25 2.71 3.94
C CYS A 157 19.37 1.81 2.71
N HIS A 158 18.35 1.01 2.42
CA HIS A 158 18.26 0.19 1.22
C HIS A 158 17.66 0.99 0.07
N ALA A 159 17.95 0.59 -1.17
CA ALA A 159 17.22 1.13 -2.30
C ALA A 159 15.77 0.61 -2.24
N ILE A 160 14.80 1.46 -1.90
CA ILE A 160 13.39 1.12 -1.75
C ILE A 160 12.55 1.75 -2.85
N GLY A 161 11.37 1.19 -3.12
CA GLY A 161 10.43 1.70 -4.12
C GLY A 161 9.07 1.01 -3.96
N PHE A 162 8.04 1.55 -4.59
CA PHE A 162 6.70 0.93 -4.55
C PHE A 162 5.96 1.12 -5.87
N HIS A 163 5.01 0.22 -6.11
CA HIS A 163 4.12 0.28 -7.26
C HIS A 163 2.67 0.07 -6.85
N VAL A 164 1.78 0.79 -7.51
CA VAL A 164 0.34 0.74 -7.32
C VAL A 164 -0.31 0.07 -8.52
N TYR A 165 -1.20 -0.88 -8.25
CA TYR A 165 -1.96 -1.62 -9.26
C TYR A 165 -3.45 -1.47 -9.00
N MET A 166 -4.22 -1.30 -10.08
CA MET A 166 -5.67 -1.39 -10.00
C MET A 166 -6.09 -2.86 -10.00
N VAL A 167 -6.92 -3.24 -9.03
CA VAL A 167 -7.53 -4.57 -8.97
C VAL A 167 -8.76 -4.58 -9.88
N ARG A 168 -8.73 -5.45 -10.89
CA ARG A 168 -9.92 -5.79 -11.66
C ARG A 168 -10.62 -6.94 -10.96
N ILE A 169 -11.78 -6.66 -10.38
CA ILE A 169 -12.64 -7.68 -9.79
C ILE A 169 -13.22 -8.51 -10.95
N ILE A 170 -13.19 -9.83 -10.78
CA ILE A 170 -13.77 -10.82 -11.69
C ILE A 170 -15.13 -11.21 -11.14
#